data_AF-A0A3A0G3C1-F1
#
_entry.id   AF-A0A3A0G3C1-F1
#
_cell.length_a   1.000
_cell.length_b   1.000
_cell.length_c   1.000
_cell.angle_alpha   90.00
_cell.angle_beta   90.00
_cell.angle_gamma   90.00
#
_symmetry.space_group_name_H-M   'P 1'
#
loop_
_entity.id
_entity.type
_entity.pdbx_description
1 polymer ?
#
loop_
_entity_poly.entity_id
_entity_poly.type
_entity_poly.pdbx_seq_one_letter_code
_entity_poly.pdbx_strand_id
1 'polypeptide(L)'
;MTSILHRLLGLASISAALAALVACTGSIATDQPPTEVAPTGVPARPASPTEGSVAAGPIEVRIKMTEFAIESSLTTFRTGVPYRLVLDSAGALAHDFRITPRGEAQSMVGMQSDGHAHEHGNELLIVPEPDLPPGATVTKDITFNQPGDFEFACHVAGHLEAGMVLPIAVAGETVVMPTPIDPASIRFDAGAMADMPCHAMGLTIMGDCRPEDVERLKAEILAKDAAMRDRLGGGGTAGELDREAEATPPAGTVPN
;
A
#
# COMPACT_ATOMS: atom_id res chain seq x y z
N MET A 1 -6.20 -45.87 48.27
CA MET A 1 -4.74 -46.10 48.48
C MET A 1 -4.06 -44.74 48.58
N THR A 2 -3.15 -44.57 49.54
CA THR A 2 -2.09 -43.54 49.65
C THR A 2 -2.41 -42.08 49.26
N SER A 3 -2.59 -41.21 50.26
CA SER A 3 -2.43 -39.75 50.12
C SER A 3 -0.96 -39.34 50.01
N ILE A 4 -0.65 -38.25 49.31
CA ILE A 4 0.50 -37.40 49.62
C ILE A 4 0.08 -35.92 49.61
N LEU A 5 0.47 -35.23 50.68
CA LEU A 5 0.17 -33.83 51.00
C LEU A 5 1.50 -33.12 51.30
N HIS A 6 1.82 -32.04 50.58
CA HIS A 6 2.90 -31.09 50.92
C HIS A 6 2.39 -29.67 50.55
N ARG A 7 2.34 -28.63 51.42
CA ARG A 7 3.37 -27.97 52.26
C ARG A 7 4.51 -27.37 51.40
N LEU A 8 4.96 -26.12 51.50
CA LEU A 8 4.71 -24.92 52.34
C LEU A 8 4.73 -23.66 51.42
N LEU A 9 4.09 -22.51 51.68
CA LEU A 9 4.33 -21.46 52.70
C LEU A 9 5.76 -20.84 52.74
N GLY A 10 5.88 -19.59 52.29
CA GLY A 10 6.96 -18.62 52.55
C GLY A 10 6.50 -17.23 52.07
N LEU A 11 6.28 -16.24 52.94
CA LEU A 11 7.27 -15.36 53.60
C LEU A 11 8.12 -14.56 52.58
N ALA A 12 8.31 -13.24 52.61
CA ALA A 12 7.67 -12.05 53.19
C ALA A 12 8.75 -10.94 53.19
N SER A 13 8.41 -9.74 52.68
CA SER A 13 8.97 -8.42 53.09
C SER A 13 10.45 -8.05 52.82
N ILE A 14 10.72 -6.74 53.01
CA ILE A 14 11.98 -5.96 52.83
C ILE A 14 12.26 -5.61 51.34
N SER A 15 12.59 -4.38 50.92
CA SER A 15 12.91 -3.11 51.63
C SER A 15 12.27 -1.86 50.95
N ALA A 16 12.66 -0.65 51.36
CA ALA A 16 12.34 0.64 50.72
C ALA A 16 13.58 1.55 50.59
N ALA A 17 13.60 2.42 49.57
CA ALA A 17 14.39 3.66 49.47
C ALA A 17 13.87 4.47 48.26
N LEU A 18 13.85 5.80 48.14
CA LEU A 18 13.82 7.00 49.00
C LEU A 18 14.39 8.13 48.11
N ALA A 19 13.53 9.09 47.74
CA ALA A 19 13.81 10.48 47.35
C ALA A 19 14.94 10.84 46.34
N ALA A 20 14.56 11.63 45.32
CA ALA A 20 15.08 12.99 45.17
C ALA A 20 14.09 13.88 44.39
N LEU A 21 13.62 14.95 45.03
CA LEU A 21 12.89 16.04 44.38
C LEU A 21 13.93 17.06 43.88
N VAL A 22 13.83 17.51 42.62
CA VAL A 22 14.47 18.76 42.19
C VAL A 22 13.44 19.58 41.44
N ALA A 23 12.95 20.62 42.11
CA ALA A 23 12.17 21.69 41.51
C ALA A 23 13.00 22.98 41.62
N CYS A 24 13.25 23.62 40.47
CA CYS A 24 13.77 24.98 40.41
C CYS A 24 12.78 25.82 39.62
N THR A 25 12.09 26.71 40.33
CA THR A 25 11.18 27.71 39.78
C THR A 25 11.85 29.08 39.69
N GLY A 26 11.34 29.93 38.80
CA GLY A 26 11.72 31.35 38.72
C GLY A 26 12.84 31.65 37.70
N SER A 27 12.89 32.84 37.10
CA SER A 27 11.93 33.95 37.17
C SER A 27 11.94 34.79 35.90
N ILE A 28 10.81 35.46 35.68
CA ILE A 28 10.58 36.42 34.59
C ILE A 28 11.38 37.69 34.88
N ALA A 29 12.11 38.20 33.89
CA ALA A 29 12.71 39.54 33.94
C ALA A 29 12.40 40.28 32.64
N THR A 30 11.35 41.12 32.69
CA THR A 30 11.15 42.19 31.74
C THR A 30 12.19 43.28 31.98
N ASP A 31 12.99 43.62 30.99
CA ASP A 31 13.36 45.02 30.77
C ASP A 31 13.67 45.30 29.29
N GLN A 32 13.19 46.44 28.80
CA GLN A 32 13.36 46.89 27.42
C GLN A 32 13.48 48.41 27.40
N PRO A 33 14.60 48.95 26.89
CA PRO A 33 14.56 50.24 26.20
C PRO A 33 15.44 50.18 24.90
N PRO A 34 15.48 51.22 24.03
CA PRO A 34 14.90 51.00 22.70
C PRO A 34 15.74 51.47 21.49
N THR A 35 15.26 51.10 20.30
CA THR A 35 15.48 51.77 18.99
C THR A 35 16.91 51.84 18.44
N GLU A 36 17.16 51.10 17.35
CA GLU A 36 17.93 51.63 16.21
C GLU A 36 17.30 51.22 14.86
N VAL A 37 17.66 51.96 13.82
CA VAL A 37 16.91 52.17 12.57
C VAL A 37 17.20 51.09 11.51
N ALA A 38 16.17 50.71 10.75
CA ALA A 38 16.31 49.82 9.61
C ALA A 38 16.93 50.50 8.39
N PRO A 39 17.66 49.75 7.54
CA PRO A 39 17.63 49.97 6.11
C PRO A 39 16.93 48.83 5.38
N THR A 40 16.19 49.20 4.34
CA THR A 40 15.43 48.31 3.45
C THR A 40 16.31 47.26 2.75
N GLY A 41 16.15 46.00 3.14
CA GLY A 41 16.56 44.83 2.36
C GLY A 41 15.38 44.24 1.61
N VAL A 42 15.57 43.94 0.32
CA VAL A 42 14.55 43.30 -0.54
C VAL A 42 14.18 41.93 0.05
N PRO A 43 12.89 41.55 0.12
CA PRO A 43 12.52 40.21 0.57
C PRO A 43 12.99 39.18 -0.46
N ALA A 44 14.10 38.51 -0.16
CA ALA A 44 14.52 37.35 -0.90
C ALA A 44 13.44 36.27 -0.79
N ARG A 45 12.83 35.92 -1.93
CA ARG A 45 11.91 34.79 -2.04
C ARG A 45 12.60 33.55 -1.48
N PRO A 46 12.03 32.81 -0.51
CA PRO A 46 12.60 31.53 -0.12
C PRO A 46 12.61 30.64 -1.36
N ALA A 47 13.80 30.21 -1.76
CA ALA A 47 13.93 29.19 -2.78
C ALA A 47 13.34 27.91 -2.21
N SER A 48 12.24 27.43 -2.80
CA SER A 48 11.75 26.09 -2.51
C SER A 48 12.91 25.11 -2.75
N PRO A 49 13.22 24.19 -1.82
CA PRO A 49 14.08 23.08 -2.17
C PRO A 49 13.37 22.30 -3.26
N THR A 50 13.99 22.23 -4.45
CA THR A 50 13.64 21.21 -5.43
C THR A 50 14.13 19.89 -4.85
N GLU A 51 13.31 19.27 -4.00
CA GLU A 51 13.55 17.92 -3.54
C GLU A 51 13.43 16.99 -4.74
N GLY A 52 14.58 16.62 -5.29
CA GLY A 52 14.70 15.43 -6.13
C GLY A 52 14.29 14.24 -5.28
N SER A 53 13.02 13.84 -5.41
CA SER A 53 12.44 12.72 -4.68
C SER A 53 13.21 11.44 -5.02
N VAL A 54 14.19 11.12 -4.18
CA VAL A 54 14.71 9.76 -4.07
C VAL A 54 13.52 8.93 -3.64
N ALA A 55 13.05 8.03 -4.51
CA ALA A 55 11.84 7.26 -4.27
C ALA A 55 11.94 6.52 -2.94
N ALA A 56 11.23 7.04 -1.93
CA ALA A 56 11.10 6.38 -0.64
C ALA A 56 10.47 5.00 -0.86
N GLY A 57 10.93 4.00 -0.11
CA GLY A 57 10.28 2.69 -0.11
C GLY A 57 8.82 2.78 0.34
N PRO A 58 8.00 1.76 0.08
CA PRO A 58 6.60 1.75 0.49
C PRO A 58 6.44 2.03 1.99
N ILE A 59 5.42 2.81 2.35
CA ILE A 59 5.11 3.13 3.75
C ILE A 59 4.61 1.86 4.43
N GLU A 60 5.33 1.38 5.45
CA GLU A 60 4.93 0.18 6.17
C GLU A 60 3.68 0.44 7.04
N VAL A 61 2.71 -0.48 6.96
CA VAL A 61 1.49 -0.48 7.75
C VAL A 61 1.37 -1.84 8.42
N ARG A 62 1.44 -1.86 9.76
CA ARG A 62 1.28 -3.08 10.56
C ARG A 62 -0.20 -3.30 10.80
N ILE A 63 -0.67 -4.49 10.46
CA ILE A 63 -2.05 -4.93 10.63
C ILE A 63 -2.02 -6.19 11.48
N LYS A 64 -2.61 -6.13 12.67
CA LYS A 64 -2.68 -7.24 13.61
C LYS A 64 -4.09 -7.81 13.62
N MET A 65 -4.20 -9.12 13.46
CA MET A 65 -5.44 -9.85 13.42
C MET A 65 -5.50 -10.77 14.65
N THR A 66 -6.51 -10.60 15.48
CA THR A 66 -6.81 -11.50 16.61
C THR A 66 -8.22 -12.05 16.44
N GLU A 67 -8.69 -12.86 17.40
CA GLU A 67 -10.04 -13.42 17.38
C GLU A 67 -11.08 -12.31 17.15
N PHE A 68 -11.71 -12.34 15.98
CA PHE A 68 -12.78 -11.45 15.56
C PHE A 68 -12.43 -9.96 15.48
N ALA A 69 -11.15 -9.58 15.46
CA ALA A 69 -10.72 -8.18 15.44
C ALA A 69 -9.52 -7.91 14.53
N ILE A 70 -9.55 -6.77 13.83
CA ILE A 70 -8.46 -6.24 13.01
C ILE A 70 -8.02 -4.89 13.61
N GLU A 71 -6.75 -4.80 13.99
CA GLU A 71 -6.07 -3.56 14.38
C GLU A 71 -5.12 -3.13 13.25
N SER A 72 -5.01 -1.83 12.96
CA SER A 72 -4.05 -1.31 11.97
C SER A 72 -3.33 -0.08 12.49
N SER A 73 -2.05 0.07 12.17
CA SER A 73 -1.28 1.29 12.43
C SER A 73 -1.71 2.49 11.58
N LEU A 74 -2.51 2.26 10.53
CA LEU A 74 -3.06 3.31 9.66
C LEU A 74 -4.44 2.94 9.12
N THR A 75 -5.39 3.88 9.23
CA THR A 75 -6.75 3.76 8.66
C THR A 75 -7.08 4.88 7.67
N THR A 76 -6.14 5.79 7.39
CA THR A 76 -6.28 6.82 6.34
C THR A 76 -5.11 6.75 5.37
N PHE A 77 -5.39 6.27 4.17
CA PHE A 77 -4.46 6.07 3.08
C PHE A 77 -4.55 7.23 2.08
N ARG A 78 -3.63 7.27 1.13
CA ARG A 78 -3.63 8.25 0.03
C ARG A 78 -3.51 7.56 -1.32
N THR A 79 -4.16 8.13 -2.34
CA THR A 79 -3.98 7.65 -3.71
C THR A 79 -2.56 7.90 -4.22
N GLY A 80 -2.04 6.98 -5.03
CA GLY A 80 -0.70 7.04 -5.62
C GLY A 80 0.47 6.86 -4.63
N VAL A 81 0.20 6.62 -3.34
CA VAL A 81 1.23 6.31 -2.34
C VAL A 81 1.37 4.79 -2.22
N PRO A 82 2.58 4.22 -2.37
CA PRO A 82 2.82 2.80 -2.16
C PRO A 82 2.89 2.49 -0.66
N TYR A 83 2.13 1.48 -0.23
CA TYR A 83 2.10 0.96 1.12
C TYR A 83 2.57 -0.49 1.15
N ARG A 84 3.22 -0.88 2.25
CA ARG A 84 3.56 -2.27 2.56
C ARG A 84 2.76 -2.73 3.76
N LEU A 85 1.75 -3.56 3.50
CA LEU A 85 0.95 -4.18 4.54
C LEU A 85 1.73 -5.36 5.11
N VAL A 86 1.94 -5.34 6.42
CA VAL A 86 2.48 -6.47 7.18
C VAL A 86 1.36 -7.00 8.05
N LEU A 87 0.80 -8.13 7.64
CA LEU A 87 -0.34 -8.82 8.25
C LEU A 87 0.18 -9.82 9.28
N ASP A 88 -0.10 -9.59 10.55
CA ASP A 88 0.28 -10.45 11.68
C ASP A 88 -0.97 -11.20 12.20
N SER A 89 -1.09 -12.48 11.86
CA SER A 89 -2.12 -13.40 12.35
C SER A 89 -1.79 -13.82 13.78
N ALA A 90 -2.16 -12.97 14.75
CA ALA A 90 -1.78 -13.09 16.16
C ALA A 90 -2.80 -13.84 17.03
N GLY A 91 -3.96 -14.20 16.47
CA GLY A 91 -4.98 -15.03 17.12
C GLY A 91 -4.69 -16.53 17.06
N ALA A 92 -5.53 -17.31 17.74
CA ALA A 92 -5.54 -18.78 17.75
C ALA A 92 -6.41 -19.41 16.64
N LEU A 93 -7.13 -18.59 15.87
CA LEU A 93 -7.91 -19.00 14.69
C LEU A 93 -7.20 -18.55 13.41
N ALA A 94 -7.40 -19.27 12.30
CA ALA A 94 -6.95 -18.81 11.00
C ALA A 94 -7.84 -17.65 10.51
N HIS A 95 -7.28 -16.77 9.68
CA HIS A 95 -8.01 -15.63 9.14
C HIS A 95 -7.73 -15.50 7.65
N ASP A 96 -8.67 -14.97 6.86
CA ASP A 96 -8.34 -14.30 5.60
C ASP A 96 -8.22 -12.78 5.82
N PHE A 97 -7.62 -12.08 4.87
CA PHE A 97 -7.56 -10.63 4.86
C PHE A 97 -7.95 -10.11 3.47
N ARG A 98 -8.99 -9.26 3.43
CA ARG A 98 -9.45 -8.61 2.20
C ARG A 98 -9.57 -7.11 2.36
N ILE A 99 -9.43 -6.40 1.24
CA ILE A 99 -9.73 -4.98 1.12
C ILE A 99 -10.91 -4.81 0.18
N THR A 100 -12.08 -4.46 0.71
CA THR A 100 -13.34 -4.25 -0.03
C THR A 100 -13.79 -2.79 0.06
N PRO A 101 -14.63 -2.29 -0.87
CA PRO A 101 -15.41 -1.08 -0.64
C PRO A 101 -16.30 -1.24 0.61
N ARG A 102 -16.58 -0.12 1.28
CA ARG A 102 -17.17 -0.16 2.62
C ARG A 102 -18.60 -0.71 2.64
N GLY A 103 -18.84 -1.71 3.50
CA GLY A 103 -20.12 -2.39 3.66
C GLY A 103 -20.36 -3.55 2.69
N GLU A 104 -19.41 -3.83 1.78
CA GLU A 104 -19.58 -4.90 0.79
C GLU A 104 -19.21 -6.28 1.35
N ALA A 105 -18.35 -6.38 2.37
CA ALA A 105 -17.87 -7.66 2.90
C ALA A 105 -19.01 -8.65 3.27
N GLN A 106 -20.10 -8.14 3.85
CA GLN A 106 -21.26 -8.95 4.24
C GLN A 106 -22.03 -9.52 3.04
N SER A 107 -21.99 -8.85 1.90
CA SER A 107 -22.60 -9.34 0.66
C SER A 107 -21.82 -10.51 0.05
N MET A 108 -20.53 -10.65 0.40
CA MET A 108 -19.63 -11.63 -0.20
C MET A 108 -19.65 -12.98 0.54
N VAL A 109 -19.88 -13.00 1.86
CA VAL A 109 -19.91 -14.25 2.65
C VAL A 109 -21.06 -15.17 2.22
N GLY A 110 -22.21 -14.61 1.83
CA GLY A 110 -23.34 -15.39 1.31
C GLY A 110 -23.01 -16.21 0.05
N MET A 111 -21.95 -15.86 -0.67
CA MET A 111 -21.48 -16.56 -1.87
C MET A 111 -20.37 -17.59 -1.59
N GLN A 112 -19.74 -17.55 -0.40
CA GLN A 112 -18.59 -18.39 -0.02
C GLN A 112 -19.00 -19.67 0.76
N SER A 113 -20.15 -20.25 0.40
CA SER A 113 -20.77 -21.37 1.13
C SER A 113 -19.97 -22.70 1.07
N ASP A 114 -18.88 -22.76 0.30
CA ASP A 114 -18.00 -23.92 0.14
C ASP A 114 -16.67 -23.80 0.92
N GLY A 115 -16.43 -22.69 1.63
CA GLY A 115 -15.21 -22.47 2.41
C GLY A 115 -13.97 -22.18 1.56
N HIS A 116 -14.16 -21.78 0.31
CA HIS A 116 -13.08 -21.30 -0.56
C HIS A 116 -13.14 -19.79 -0.76
N ALA A 117 -11.97 -19.17 -0.89
CA ALA A 117 -11.87 -17.77 -1.23
C ALA A 117 -12.27 -17.58 -2.70
N HIS A 118 -13.53 -17.21 -2.93
CA HIS A 118 -13.96 -16.70 -4.23
C HIS A 118 -13.47 -15.27 -4.37
N GLU A 119 -12.77 -15.00 -5.47
CA GLU A 119 -12.46 -13.63 -5.90
C GLU A 119 -13.76 -13.02 -6.42
N HIS A 120 -14.18 -11.88 -5.89
CA HIS A 120 -15.26 -11.11 -6.47
C HIS A 120 -14.68 -9.86 -7.15
N GLY A 121 -15.43 -9.23 -8.04
CA GLY A 121 -14.89 -8.20 -8.96
C GLY A 121 -14.52 -6.86 -8.30
N ASN A 122 -14.56 -6.78 -6.97
CA ASN A 122 -14.52 -5.56 -6.16
C ASN A 122 -13.45 -5.57 -5.06
N GLU A 123 -12.86 -6.72 -4.70
CA GLU A 123 -11.68 -6.72 -3.82
C GLU A 123 -10.46 -6.08 -4.47
N LEU A 124 -9.82 -5.15 -3.76
CA LEU A 124 -8.55 -4.57 -4.17
C LEU A 124 -7.35 -5.48 -3.86
N LEU A 125 -7.51 -6.37 -2.86
CA LEU A 125 -6.46 -7.27 -2.37
C LEU A 125 -7.09 -8.40 -1.57
N ILE A 126 -6.63 -9.63 -1.81
CA ILE A 126 -7.01 -10.83 -1.07
C ILE A 126 -5.75 -11.55 -0.56
N VAL A 127 -5.82 -12.02 0.68
CA VAL A 127 -4.91 -13.01 1.28
C VAL A 127 -5.80 -14.09 1.89
N PRO A 128 -5.87 -15.30 1.30
CA PRO A 128 -6.84 -16.32 1.70
C PRO A 128 -6.44 -17.00 3.02
N GLU A 129 -7.42 -17.64 3.68
CA GLU A 129 -7.23 -18.29 4.99
C GLU A 129 -6.00 -19.22 5.10
N PRO A 130 -5.66 -20.06 4.09
CA PRO A 130 -4.48 -20.93 4.16
C PRO A 130 -3.13 -20.20 4.23
N ASP A 131 -3.05 -18.94 3.82
CA ASP A 131 -1.84 -18.11 3.88
C ASP A 131 -1.67 -17.42 5.24
N LEU A 132 -2.73 -17.34 6.05
CA LEU A 132 -2.80 -16.61 7.33
C LEU A 132 -3.22 -17.50 8.54
N PRO A 133 -2.65 -18.70 8.72
CA PRO A 133 -2.88 -19.52 9.91
C PRO A 133 -2.34 -18.84 11.19
N PRO A 134 -2.71 -19.33 12.39
CA PRO A 134 -2.23 -18.81 13.67
C PRO A 134 -0.70 -18.66 13.73
N GLY A 135 -0.23 -17.47 14.03
CA GLY A 135 1.19 -17.12 14.13
C GLY A 135 1.87 -16.76 12.79
N ALA A 136 1.14 -16.70 11.67
CA ALA A 136 1.69 -16.30 10.39
C ALA A 136 1.90 -14.77 10.29
N THR A 137 2.99 -14.36 9.62
CA THR A 137 3.19 -12.98 9.15
C THR A 137 3.29 -12.99 7.63
N VAL A 138 2.39 -12.27 6.95
CA VAL A 138 2.36 -12.12 5.48
C VAL A 138 2.61 -10.66 5.09
N THR A 139 3.41 -10.43 4.06
CA THR A 139 3.63 -9.09 3.51
C THR A 139 2.97 -8.96 2.14
N LYS A 140 2.25 -7.85 1.91
CA LYS A 140 1.68 -7.49 0.61
C LYS A 140 1.90 -6.00 0.37
N ASP A 141 2.32 -5.63 -0.83
CA ASP A 141 2.38 -4.22 -1.22
C ASP A 141 1.06 -3.81 -1.88
N ILE A 142 0.56 -2.61 -1.60
CA ILE A 142 -0.63 -2.01 -2.23
C ILE A 142 -0.41 -0.53 -2.57
N THR A 143 -0.88 -0.09 -3.73
CA THR A 143 -1.05 1.34 -4.06
C THR A 143 -2.51 1.60 -4.42
N PHE A 144 -3.19 2.46 -3.67
CA PHE A 144 -4.57 2.83 -4.01
C PHE A 144 -4.58 3.81 -5.19
N ASN A 145 -5.42 3.55 -6.19
CA ASN A 145 -5.55 4.40 -7.38
C ASN A 145 -6.84 5.26 -7.37
N GLN A 146 -7.83 4.94 -6.55
CA GLN A 146 -9.08 5.72 -6.39
C GLN A 146 -9.30 6.12 -4.92
N PRO A 147 -9.80 7.34 -4.66
CA PRO A 147 -10.25 7.74 -3.33
C PRO A 147 -11.60 7.08 -3.01
N GLY A 148 -11.89 6.87 -1.72
CA GLY A 148 -13.15 6.26 -1.30
C GLY A 148 -13.13 5.73 0.13
N ASP A 149 -14.28 5.24 0.57
CA ASP A 149 -14.45 4.50 1.82
C ASP A 149 -14.31 3.00 1.55
N PHE A 150 -13.38 2.36 2.25
CA PHE A 150 -13.08 0.93 2.14
C PHE A 150 -13.10 0.29 3.53
N GLU A 151 -12.87 -1.02 3.59
CA GLU A 151 -12.70 -1.74 4.84
C GLU A 151 -11.68 -2.87 4.68
N PHE A 152 -10.95 -3.13 5.76
CA PHE A 152 -10.26 -4.41 5.95
C PHE A 152 -11.26 -5.38 6.57
N ALA A 153 -11.39 -6.58 6.01
CA ALA A 153 -12.36 -7.56 6.47
C ALA A 153 -11.80 -8.98 6.45
N CYS A 154 -12.20 -9.77 7.45
CA CYS A 154 -12.06 -11.22 7.44
C CYS A 154 -13.43 -11.83 7.12
N HIS A 155 -13.52 -12.58 6.03
CA HIS A 155 -14.73 -13.21 5.49
C HIS A 155 -14.91 -14.66 5.94
N VAL A 156 -13.98 -15.20 6.75
CA VAL A 156 -14.15 -16.50 7.42
C VAL A 156 -15.50 -16.54 8.14
N ALA A 157 -16.28 -17.59 7.91
CA ALA A 157 -17.64 -17.70 8.44
C ALA A 157 -17.65 -17.67 9.98
N GLY A 158 -18.49 -16.81 10.54
CA GLY A 158 -18.54 -16.51 11.98
C GLY A 158 -17.58 -15.39 12.40
N HIS A 159 -16.53 -15.09 11.64
CA HIS A 159 -15.61 -13.99 11.95
C HIS A 159 -16.19 -12.65 11.52
N LEU A 160 -16.73 -12.56 10.31
CA LEU A 160 -17.35 -11.34 9.81
C LEU A 160 -18.59 -10.97 10.64
N GLU A 161 -19.42 -11.96 10.96
CA GLU A 161 -20.64 -11.82 11.75
C GLU A 161 -20.36 -11.42 13.21
N ALA A 162 -19.19 -11.80 13.75
CA ALA A 162 -18.70 -11.32 15.04
C ALA A 162 -18.17 -9.87 14.98
N GLY A 163 -18.12 -9.26 13.80
CA GLY A 163 -17.73 -7.86 13.59
C GLY A 163 -16.28 -7.66 13.16
N MET A 164 -15.63 -8.67 12.55
CA MET A 164 -14.22 -8.59 12.12
C MET A 164 -14.02 -7.73 10.85
N VAL A 165 -14.34 -6.45 10.97
CA VAL A 165 -14.16 -5.39 9.97
C VAL A 165 -13.49 -4.16 10.57
N LEU A 166 -12.56 -3.54 9.84
CA LEU A 166 -11.94 -2.27 10.20
C LEU A 166 -12.13 -1.27 9.04
N PRO A 167 -12.93 -0.21 9.22
CA PRO A 167 -13.09 0.86 8.23
C PRO A 167 -11.78 1.59 7.95
N ILE A 168 -11.53 1.88 6.67
CA ILE A 168 -10.43 2.73 6.21
C ILE A 168 -10.95 3.77 5.21
N ALA A 169 -10.25 4.90 5.09
CA ALA A 169 -10.52 5.90 4.08
C ALA A 169 -9.29 6.09 3.18
N VAL A 170 -9.50 6.23 1.87
CA VAL A 170 -8.46 6.61 0.91
C VAL A 170 -8.73 8.04 0.44
N ALA A 171 -7.80 8.95 0.73
CA ALA A 171 -7.94 10.36 0.37
C ALA A 171 -7.04 10.74 -0.82
N GLY A 172 -7.54 11.62 -1.69
CA GLY A 172 -6.78 12.13 -2.83
C GLY A 172 -7.66 12.30 -4.06
N GLU A 173 -7.02 12.44 -5.20
CA GLU A 173 -7.68 12.41 -6.52
C GLU A 173 -7.53 11.00 -7.13
N THR A 174 -8.37 10.64 -8.10
CA THR A 174 -8.17 9.40 -8.87
C THR A 174 -6.85 9.47 -9.64
N VAL A 175 -5.93 8.58 -9.31
CA VAL A 175 -4.68 8.39 -10.04
C VAL A 175 -4.94 7.40 -11.16
N VAL A 176 -5.06 7.93 -12.39
CA VAL A 176 -5.05 7.08 -13.59
C VAL A 176 -3.69 6.39 -13.64
N MET A 177 -3.68 5.07 -13.45
CA MET A 177 -2.47 4.27 -13.63
C MET A 177 -1.96 4.47 -15.07
N PRO A 178 -0.66 4.74 -15.27
CA PRO A 178 -0.12 4.85 -16.61
C PRO A 178 -0.35 3.52 -17.34
N THR A 179 -1.05 3.58 -18.47
CA THR A 179 -1.24 2.41 -19.34
C THR A 179 0.12 1.88 -19.78
N PRO A 180 0.29 0.55 -19.94
CA PRO A 180 1.53 -0.03 -20.46
C PRO A 180 2.00 0.68 -21.73
N ILE A 181 3.29 1.00 -21.79
CA ILE A 181 3.88 1.64 -22.96
C ILE A 181 3.78 0.67 -24.15
N ASP A 182 3.02 1.06 -25.17
CA ASP A 182 2.96 0.35 -26.45
C ASP A 182 4.37 0.34 -27.08
N PRO A 183 4.96 -0.84 -27.40
CA PRO A 183 6.24 -0.90 -28.11
C PRO A 183 6.28 -0.10 -29.41
N ALA A 184 5.15 0.08 -30.11
CA ALA A 184 5.06 0.90 -31.33
C ALA A 184 5.05 2.41 -31.07
N SER A 185 4.90 2.84 -29.82
CA SER A 185 5.06 4.24 -29.41
C SER A 185 6.53 4.65 -29.23
N ILE A 186 7.45 3.70 -29.01
CA ILE A 186 8.88 3.97 -28.87
C ILE A 186 9.49 4.25 -30.25
N ARG A 187 10.02 5.47 -30.42
CA ARG A 187 10.56 5.95 -31.71
C ARG A 187 12.08 6.00 -31.67
N PHE A 188 12.71 5.68 -32.79
CA PHE A 188 14.11 5.97 -33.05
C PHE A 188 14.19 7.17 -34.01
N ASP A 189 14.87 8.23 -33.59
CA ASP A 189 15.19 9.38 -34.43
C ASP A 189 16.70 9.38 -34.71
N ALA A 190 17.07 9.00 -35.94
CA ALA A 190 18.45 8.95 -36.40
C ALA A 190 19.05 10.32 -36.73
N GLY A 191 18.23 11.38 -36.84
CA GLY A 191 18.68 12.75 -37.09
C GLY A 191 18.88 13.55 -35.81
N ALA A 192 18.14 13.23 -34.75
CA ALA A 192 18.30 13.85 -33.45
C ALA A 192 19.65 13.48 -32.81
N MET A 193 20.42 14.52 -32.45
CA MET A 193 21.63 14.41 -31.63
C MET A 193 22.69 13.42 -32.17
N ALA A 194 22.81 13.25 -33.49
CA ALA A 194 23.61 12.19 -34.13
C ALA A 194 25.09 12.08 -33.68
N ASP A 195 25.71 13.17 -33.19
CA ASP A 195 27.09 13.17 -32.65
C ASP A 195 27.19 12.66 -31.19
N MET A 196 26.06 12.38 -30.52
CA MET A 196 26.00 11.85 -29.16
C MET A 196 25.89 10.32 -29.17
N PRO A 197 26.41 9.61 -28.15
CA PRO A 197 26.18 8.18 -27.98
C PRO A 197 24.68 7.83 -27.95
N CYS A 198 24.32 6.65 -28.45
CA CYS A 198 22.94 6.16 -28.41
C CYS A 198 22.33 6.22 -27.00
N HIS A 199 21.23 6.94 -26.85
CA HIS A 199 20.53 7.13 -25.58
C HIS A 199 19.03 7.30 -25.78
N ALA A 200 18.27 7.25 -24.69
CA ALA A 200 16.82 7.46 -24.68
C ALA A 200 16.44 8.66 -23.81
N MET A 201 15.49 9.47 -24.28
CA MET A 201 14.78 10.48 -23.49
C MET A 201 13.27 10.27 -23.67
N GLY A 202 12.60 9.85 -22.59
CA GLY A 202 11.21 9.41 -22.66
C GLY A 202 11.05 8.20 -23.58
N LEU A 203 10.21 8.32 -24.61
CA LEU A 203 9.94 7.27 -25.60
C LEU A 203 10.76 7.44 -26.90
N THR A 204 11.72 8.37 -26.93
CA THR A 204 12.57 8.61 -28.11
C THR A 204 13.99 8.13 -27.85
N ILE A 205 14.48 7.25 -28.71
CA ILE A 205 15.87 6.81 -28.82
C ILE A 205 16.56 7.64 -29.91
N MET A 206 17.78 8.09 -29.67
CA MET A 206 18.51 9.01 -30.56
C MET A 206 20.02 8.98 -30.32
N GLY A 207 20.78 9.65 -31.21
CA GLY A 207 22.24 9.59 -31.26
C GLY A 207 22.78 8.55 -32.25
N ASP A 208 24.10 8.33 -32.22
CA ASP A 208 24.78 7.28 -32.99
C ASP A 208 24.39 5.89 -32.45
N CYS A 209 23.27 5.39 -32.96
CA CYS A 209 22.65 4.13 -32.56
C CYS A 209 22.84 3.06 -33.62
N ARG A 210 23.38 1.91 -33.21
CA ARG A 210 23.32 0.68 -34.01
C ARG A 210 21.98 -0.02 -33.80
N PRO A 211 21.52 -0.89 -34.72
CA PRO A 211 20.27 -1.63 -34.56
C PRO A 211 20.18 -2.39 -33.23
N GLU A 212 21.28 -3.00 -32.77
CA GLU A 212 21.35 -3.70 -31.49
C GLU A 212 21.20 -2.76 -30.26
N ASP A 213 21.64 -1.50 -30.36
CA ASP A 213 21.49 -0.51 -29.30
C ASP A 213 20.05 0.00 -29.21
N VAL A 214 19.38 0.17 -30.35
CA VAL A 214 17.95 0.56 -30.42
C VAL A 214 17.08 -0.52 -29.77
N GLU A 215 17.27 -1.79 -30.10
CA GLU A 215 16.47 -2.88 -29.51
C GLU A 215 16.78 -3.07 -28.01
N ARG A 216 18.04 -2.90 -27.58
CA ARG A 216 18.40 -2.89 -26.15
C ARG A 216 17.67 -1.77 -25.40
N LEU A 217 17.71 -0.54 -25.92
CA LEU A 217 17.08 0.60 -25.26
C LEU A 217 15.55 0.51 -25.26
N LYS A 218 14.91 -0.04 -26.31
CA LYS A 218 13.47 -0.37 -26.30
C LYS A 218 13.15 -1.34 -25.16
N ALA A 219 13.90 -2.43 -25.03
CA ALA A 219 13.70 -3.41 -23.97
C ALA A 219 13.90 -2.78 -22.58
N GLU A 220 14.89 -1.90 -22.40
CA GLU A 220 15.10 -1.17 -21.15
C GLU A 220 13.94 -0.21 -20.82
N ILE A 221 13.38 0.51 -21.80
CA ILE A 221 12.23 1.40 -21.59
C ILE A 221 11.02 0.58 -21.13
N LEU A 222 10.72 -0.52 -21.82
CA LEU A 222 9.60 -1.41 -21.49
C LEU A 222 9.79 -2.11 -20.13
N ALA A 223 11.02 -2.50 -19.78
CA ALA A 223 11.33 -3.08 -18.47
C ALA A 223 11.21 -2.05 -17.33
N LYS A 224 11.60 -0.79 -17.57
CA LYS A 224 11.43 0.32 -16.62
C LYS A 224 9.95 0.67 -16.44
N ASP A 225 9.16 0.65 -17.52
CA ASP A 225 7.70 0.80 -17.49
C ASP A 225 7.02 -0.32 -16.69
N ALA A 226 7.34 -1.58 -17.00
CA ALA A 226 6.82 -2.73 -16.26
C ALA A 226 7.19 -2.66 -14.77
N ALA A 227 8.46 -2.40 -14.43
CA ALA A 227 8.89 -2.27 -13.04
C ALA A 227 8.29 -1.05 -12.31
N MET A 228 7.94 0.02 -13.04
CA MET A 228 7.18 1.15 -12.50
C MET A 228 5.72 0.75 -12.23
N ARG A 229 5.07 0.08 -13.18
CA ARG A 229 3.69 -0.38 -13.04
C ARG A 229 3.54 -1.46 -11.97
N ASP A 230 4.47 -2.39 -11.83
CA ASP A 230 4.47 -3.36 -10.72
C ASP A 230 4.54 -2.67 -9.34
N ARG A 231 5.33 -1.59 -9.23
CA ARG A 231 5.41 -0.78 -7.99
C ARG A 231 4.13 0.02 -7.72
N LEU A 232 3.38 0.38 -8.77
CA LEU A 232 2.15 1.17 -8.69
C LEU A 232 0.87 0.29 -8.68
N GLY A 233 0.98 -0.98 -9.04
CA GLY A 233 -0.14 -1.91 -9.28
C GLY A 233 0.01 -3.27 -8.60
N GLY A 234 1.01 -3.46 -7.73
CA GLY A 234 0.93 -4.48 -6.69
C GLY A 234 -0.34 -4.22 -5.87
N GLY A 235 -1.29 -5.17 -5.90
CA GLY A 235 -2.66 -4.99 -5.37
C GLY A 235 -3.71 -4.90 -6.49
N GLY A 236 -4.10 -6.06 -7.03
CA GLY A 236 -5.25 -6.20 -7.93
C GLY A 236 -4.92 -6.32 -9.42
N THR A 237 -5.02 -7.52 -9.98
CA THR A 237 -4.96 -7.76 -11.44
C THR A 237 -6.28 -7.38 -12.12
N ALA A 238 -6.61 -6.10 -12.12
CA ALA A 238 -7.70 -5.55 -12.94
C ALA A 238 -7.20 -5.35 -14.38
N GLY A 239 -7.28 -6.38 -15.23
CA GLY A 239 -6.74 -6.26 -16.60
C GLY A 239 -6.73 -7.47 -17.53
N GLU A 240 -7.71 -8.38 -17.51
CA GLU A 240 -7.93 -9.35 -18.60
C GLU A 240 -9.43 -9.59 -18.87
N LEU A 241 -10.23 -8.52 -18.83
CA LEU A 241 -11.67 -8.53 -19.16
C LEU A 241 -12.02 -7.49 -20.23
N ASP A 242 -11.20 -7.41 -21.28
CA ASP A 242 -11.47 -6.59 -22.48
C ASP A 242 -11.02 -7.28 -23.79
N ARG A 243 -11.19 -8.63 -23.86
CA ARG A 243 -10.90 -9.41 -25.09
C ARG A 243 -11.93 -10.46 -25.52
N GLU A 244 -13.15 -10.45 -24.96
CA GLU A 244 -14.24 -11.33 -25.42
C GLU A 244 -15.52 -10.55 -25.74
N ALA A 245 -15.43 -9.61 -26.69
CA ALA A 245 -16.56 -8.83 -27.20
C ALA A 245 -16.60 -8.67 -28.73
N GLU A 246 -16.12 -9.65 -29.50
CA GLU A 246 -16.40 -9.75 -30.94
C GLU A 246 -16.74 -11.18 -31.38
N ALA A 247 -17.63 -11.84 -30.62
CA ALA A 247 -18.29 -13.06 -31.06
C ALA A 247 -19.31 -12.75 -32.18
N THR A 248 -18.90 -12.97 -33.43
CA THR A 248 -19.79 -12.89 -34.60
C THR A 248 -20.99 -13.84 -34.42
N PRO A 249 -22.25 -13.38 -34.53
CA PRO A 249 -23.41 -14.26 -34.37
C PRO A 249 -23.53 -15.24 -35.55
N PRO A 250 -23.85 -16.53 -35.30
CA PRO A 250 -24.02 -17.51 -36.36
C PRO A 250 -25.26 -17.19 -37.20
N ALA A 251 -25.13 -17.35 -38.53
CA ALA A 251 -26.22 -17.12 -39.48
C ALA A 251 -27.36 -18.14 -39.27
N GLY A 252 -28.49 -17.68 -38.73
CA GLY A 252 -29.70 -18.49 -38.60
C GLY A 252 -30.34 -18.74 -39.97
N THR A 253 -30.40 -20.01 -40.37
CA THR A 253 -31.08 -20.45 -41.59
C THR A 253 -32.60 -20.27 -41.46
N VAL A 254 -33.23 -19.56 -42.38
CA VAL A 254 -34.69 -19.45 -42.49
C VAL A 254 -35.22 -20.66 -43.29
N PRO A 255 -36.12 -21.50 -42.74
CA PRO A 255 -36.88 -22.46 -43.54
C PRO A 255 -38.05 -21.78 -44.27
N ASN A 256 -38.35 -22.27 -45.48
CA ASN A 256 -39.59 -21.95 -46.23
C ASN A 256 -40.83 -22.54 -45.56
#